data_AF-A0A7W1RXF5-F1
#
_entry.id   AF-A0A7W1RXF5-F1
#
_cell.length_a   1.000
_cell.length_b   1.000
_cell.length_c   1.000
_cell.angle_alpha   90.00
_cell.angle_beta   90.00
_cell.angle_gamma   90.00
#
_symmetry.space_group_name_H-M   'P 1'
#
loop_
_entity.id
_entity.type
_entity.pdbx_description
1 polymer ?
#
loop_
_entity_poly.entity_id
_entity_poly.type
_entity_poly.pdbx_seq_one_letter_code
_entity_poly.pdbx_strand_id
1 'polypeptide(L)'
;MSFSSVASAFFAVAIVPALIAGEATFIPLGYQEHDLERHTGLWLRPDLGGADRVLPLTTRIWATRESVTDGVALKCAFAPGSNGRIQIENESLPAGSAGFTLYVKASRPLALALGQVAKPVGTEWSKLDWAWAELGADPAAPTLGWQVALTVQGGISEPTWLIVDRIGVETPAFIAAPTITPQAGPDETISATDIIVGGERLAKSAARLTAKQPFKLIAFGDSVTAGAQAARSSWSITGEAQRQFLWFSQLARLWNDAGGLVEAIGVGHGGWTARQAASTIDAEIVAIAGPDDLVVLEFGANDLGWDAATPDRWRADMGALIQRVKTRTDQILVLSPTPGGAIPAQADAISAALRTLCDEHGVAGVDITRLNCYRGTASCWAMMANEYHPDFMGHIIMAEMIAPVLTGADRRYPE
;
A
#
# COMPACT_ATOMS: atom_id res chain seq x y z
N MET A 1 67.29 21.03 -28.48
CA MET A 1 66.72 19.66 -28.54
C MET A 1 65.27 19.81 -28.99
N SER A 2 64.96 19.33 -30.19
CA SER A 2 63.64 19.39 -30.83
C SER A 2 63.05 17.99 -30.81
N PHE A 3 61.83 17.83 -30.30
CA PHE A 3 61.08 16.58 -30.41
C PHE A 3 59.92 16.79 -31.40
N SER A 4 59.96 16.04 -32.50
CA SER A 4 58.92 15.96 -33.52
C SER A 4 57.77 15.07 -33.05
N SER A 5 56.54 15.53 -33.25
CA SER A 5 55.31 14.75 -33.08
C SER A 5 55.04 13.90 -34.32
N VAL A 6 54.86 12.60 -34.15
CA VAL A 6 54.34 11.69 -35.19
C VAL A 6 52.86 11.47 -34.93
N ALA A 7 52.01 11.95 -35.86
CA ALA A 7 50.58 11.69 -35.87
C ALA A 7 50.31 10.30 -36.46
N SER A 8 49.62 9.43 -35.70
CA SER A 8 49.11 8.15 -36.18
C SER A 8 47.64 8.28 -36.54
N ALA A 9 47.29 8.07 -37.81
CA ALA A 9 45.92 8.00 -38.28
C ALA A 9 45.34 6.61 -37.99
N PHE A 10 44.36 6.52 -37.09
CA PHE A 10 43.56 5.32 -36.89
C PHE A 10 42.38 5.33 -37.86
N PHE A 11 42.31 4.33 -38.74
CA PHE A 11 41.09 4.00 -39.48
C PHE A 11 40.14 3.24 -38.55
N ALA A 12 39.04 3.89 -38.14
CA ALA A 12 37.93 3.22 -37.47
C ALA A 12 37.12 2.43 -38.52
N VAL A 13 37.29 1.10 -38.52
CA VAL A 13 36.35 0.20 -39.21
C VAL A 13 35.09 0.18 -38.37
N ALA A 14 34.01 0.75 -38.88
CA ALA A 14 32.68 0.62 -38.28
C ALA A 14 32.23 -0.84 -38.39
N ILE A 15 32.47 -1.61 -37.33
CA ILE A 15 31.84 -2.92 -37.16
C ILE A 15 30.37 -2.63 -36.86
N VAL A 16 29.51 -2.71 -37.87
CA VAL A 16 28.06 -2.80 -37.67
C VAL A 16 27.83 -4.12 -36.94
N PRO A 17 27.36 -4.13 -35.68
CA PRO A 17 27.00 -5.38 -35.03
C PRO A 17 25.88 -5.99 -35.87
N ALA A 18 26.07 -7.21 -36.36
CA ALA A 18 24.96 -7.99 -36.84
C ALA A 18 23.97 -8.11 -35.66
N LEU A 19 22.77 -7.55 -35.81
CA LEU A 19 21.67 -7.75 -34.86
C LEU A 19 21.38 -9.25 -34.82
N ILE A 20 21.99 -9.96 -33.88
CA ILE A 20 21.46 -11.24 -33.41
C ILE A 20 20.08 -10.88 -32.87
N ALA A 21 19.02 -11.43 -33.46
CA ALA A 21 17.67 -11.28 -32.94
C ALA A 21 17.68 -11.76 -31.48
N GLY A 22 17.71 -10.82 -30.55
CA GLY A 22 17.73 -11.12 -29.13
C GLY A 22 16.47 -11.89 -28.75
N GLU A 23 16.61 -12.83 -27.82
CA GLU A 23 15.49 -13.53 -27.23
C GLU A 23 14.53 -12.52 -26.59
N ALA A 24 13.24 -12.65 -26.89
CA ALA A 24 12.23 -11.75 -26.35
C ALA A 24 12.22 -11.86 -24.81
N THR A 25 12.42 -10.73 -24.15
CA THR A 25 12.54 -10.63 -22.69
C THR A 25 11.47 -9.71 -22.15
N PHE A 26 10.80 -10.13 -21.07
CA PHE A 26 9.88 -9.30 -20.30
C PHE A 26 10.64 -8.46 -19.27
N ILE A 27 10.33 -7.16 -19.22
CA ILE A 27 10.86 -6.20 -18.24
C ILE A 27 9.67 -5.69 -17.43
N PRO A 28 9.56 -6.03 -16.12
CA PRO A 28 8.48 -5.54 -15.28
C PRO A 28 8.51 -4.01 -15.17
N LEU A 29 7.34 -3.39 -15.05
CA LEU A 29 7.27 -1.98 -14.64
C LEU A 29 7.60 -1.87 -13.15
N GLY A 30 8.84 -1.50 -12.84
CA GLY A 30 9.25 -1.15 -11.48
C GLY A 30 9.46 0.35 -11.34
N TYR A 31 9.10 0.89 -10.19
CA TYR A 31 9.68 2.10 -9.66
C TYR A 31 11.10 1.73 -9.18
N GLN A 32 12.14 2.32 -9.79
CA GLN A 32 13.53 1.82 -9.69
C GLN A 32 14.15 1.88 -8.28
N GLU A 33 13.40 2.36 -7.29
CA GLU A 33 13.87 2.57 -5.92
C GLU A 33 13.88 1.28 -5.07
N HIS A 34 13.07 0.25 -5.35
CA HIS A 34 12.94 -0.89 -4.42
C HIS A 34 12.84 -2.30 -5.06
N ASP A 35 13.49 -3.29 -4.45
CA ASP A 35 13.62 -4.68 -4.96
C ASP A 35 12.33 -5.52 -4.82
N LEU A 36 11.42 -5.12 -3.91
CA LEU A 36 10.11 -5.77 -3.71
C LEU A 36 9.23 -5.75 -4.97
N GLU A 37 9.54 -4.86 -5.91
CA GLU A 37 8.79 -4.59 -7.14
C GLU A 37 9.24 -5.46 -8.31
N ARG A 38 10.47 -5.97 -8.26
CA ARG A 38 11.10 -6.67 -9.40
C ARG A 38 10.44 -7.99 -9.76
N HIS A 39 9.64 -8.55 -8.86
CA HIS A 39 8.97 -9.83 -9.09
C HIS A 39 7.64 -9.70 -9.85
N THR A 40 6.92 -8.57 -9.73
CA THR A 40 5.56 -8.47 -10.27
C THR A 40 5.38 -7.29 -11.24
N GLY A 41 6.16 -6.22 -11.09
CA GLY A 41 5.98 -4.99 -11.88
C GLY A 41 4.71 -4.21 -11.53
N LEU A 42 4.21 -4.37 -10.31
CA LEU A 42 2.85 -3.96 -9.93
C LEU A 42 2.85 -2.87 -8.87
N TRP A 43 3.40 -1.69 -9.14
CA TRP A 43 3.02 -0.52 -8.35
C TRP A 43 1.70 0.07 -8.82
N LEU A 44 0.67 -0.74 -8.68
CA LEU A 44 -0.69 -0.49 -9.11
C LEU A 44 -1.50 0.11 -7.95
N ARG A 45 -2.15 1.23 -8.22
CA ARG A 45 -2.98 1.91 -7.23
C ARG A 45 -4.36 2.24 -7.80
N PRO A 46 -5.41 2.23 -6.97
CA PRO A 46 -6.73 2.60 -7.45
C PRO A 46 -6.78 4.12 -7.70
N ASP A 47 -7.37 4.54 -8.81
CA ASP A 47 -7.77 5.94 -8.98
C ASP A 47 -9.11 6.16 -8.27
N LEU A 48 -9.03 6.63 -7.02
CA LEU A 48 -10.19 6.90 -6.18
C LEU A 48 -10.91 8.19 -6.59
N GLY A 49 -10.37 8.97 -7.53
CA GLY A 49 -10.94 10.22 -8.00
C GLY A 49 -10.77 11.38 -7.01
N GLY A 50 -11.75 12.28 -7.01
CA GLY A 50 -11.80 13.42 -6.09
C GLY A 50 -12.17 13.00 -4.66
N ALA A 51 -12.04 13.94 -3.71
CA ALA A 51 -12.33 13.70 -2.30
C ALA A 51 -13.77 13.21 -2.05
N ASP A 52 -14.73 13.65 -2.88
CA ASP A 52 -16.13 13.23 -2.87
C ASP A 52 -16.36 11.78 -3.33
N ARG A 53 -15.32 11.11 -3.84
CA ARG A 53 -15.39 9.75 -4.41
C ARG A 53 -14.54 8.72 -3.70
N VAL A 54 -13.66 9.16 -2.80
CA VAL A 54 -12.84 8.26 -1.98
C VAL A 54 -13.72 7.44 -1.03
N LEU A 55 -14.81 8.03 -0.52
CA LEU A 55 -15.70 7.38 0.45
C LEU A 55 -17.15 7.31 -0.06
N PRO A 56 -17.82 6.15 0.06
CA PRO A 56 -17.24 4.86 0.43
C PRO A 56 -16.22 4.40 -0.64
N LEU A 57 -15.27 3.54 -0.25
CA LEU A 57 -14.34 2.95 -1.21
C LEU A 57 -15.12 2.16 -2.27
N THR A 58 -15.13 2.68 -3.49
CA THR A 58 -15.75 2.01 -4.65
C THR A 58 -14.76 1.14 -5.41
N THR A 59 -13.47 1.24 -5.09
CA THR A 59 -12.41 0.39 -5.62
C THR A 59 -11.59 -0.18 -4.47
N ARG A 60 -11.32 -1.49 -4.50
CA ARG A 60 -10.42 -2.19 -3.56
C ARG A 60 -9.37 -2.96 -4.34
N ILE A 61 -8.13 -2.94 -3.87
CA ILE A 61 -7.00 -3.65 -4.48
C ILE A 61 -6.31 -4.48 -3.39
N TRP A 62 -5.99 -5.73 -3.72
CA TRP A 62 -5.18 -6.60 -2.86
C TRP A 62 -4.34 -7.56 -3.69
N ALA A 63 -3.22 -8.00 -3.12
CA ALA A 63 -2.43 -9.10 -3.66
C ALA A 63 -3.20 -10.41 -3.51
N THR A 64 -3.19 -11.24 -4.55
CA THR A 64 -3.88 -12.54 -4.60
C THR A 64 -2.92 -13.63 -5.07
N ARG A 65 -3.17 -14.88 -4.66
CA ARG A 65 -2.41 -16.06 -5.08
C ARG A 65 -2.80 -16.57 -6.48
N GLU A 66 -3.91 -16.07 -7.01
CA GLU A 66 -4.33 -16.39 -8.36
C GLU A 66 -3.44 -15.64 -9.37
N SER A 67 -2.47 -16.34 -9.94
CA SER A 67 -1.39 -15.79 -10.79
C SER A 67 -1.07 -16.73 -11.94
N VAL A 68 -0.30 -16.28 -12.93
CA VAL A 68 0.18 -17.11 -14.04
C VAL A 68 1.70 -17.24 -14.09
N THR A 69 2.45 -16.56 -13.21
CA THR A 69 3.92 -16.59 -13.25
C THR A 69 4.59 -16.90 -11.93
N ASP A 70 4.34 -16.15 -10.86
CA ASP A 70 5.15 -16.21 -9.64
C ASP A 70 4.32 -16.24 -8.35
N GLY A 71 3.05 -16.65 -8.46
CA GLY A 71 2.17 -16.89 -7.31
C GLY A 71 1.63 -15.63 -6.65
N VAL A 72 1.84 -14.46 -7.27
CA VAL A 72 1.33 -13.16 -6.80
C VAL A 72 0.83 -12.35 -7.99
N ALA A 73 -0.45 -11.98 -7.96
CA ALA A 73 -1.07 -11.01 -8.85
C ALA A 73 -1.83 -9.96 -8.03
N LEU A 74 -2.37 -8.94 -8.68
CA LEU A 74 -3.29 -8.00 -8.04
C LEU A 74 -4.73 -8.22 -8.47
N LYS A 75 -5.60 -8.32 -7.48
CA LYS A 75 -7.04 -8.30 -7.69
C LYS A 75 -7.59 -6.91 -7.40
N CYS A 76 -8.23 -6.33 -8.40
CA CYS A 76 -8.90 -5.03 -8.33
C CYS A 76 -10.40 -5.25 -8.40
N ALA A 77 -11.12 -5.00 -7.31
CA ALA A 77 -12.57 -5.07 -7.25
C ALA A 77 -13.18 -3.67 -7.34
N PHE A 78 -14.15 -3.52 -8.23
CA PHE A 78 -14.88 -2.29 -8.50
C PHE A 78 -16.36 -2.47 -8.14
N ALA A 79 -16.85 -1.63 -7.25
CA ALA A 79 -18.26 -1.49 -6.95
C ALA A 79 -18.96 -0.59 -8.02
N PRO A 80 -20.30 -0.68 -8.17
CA PRO A 80 -21.04 0.23 -9.02
C PRO A 80 -20.72 1.71 -8.74
N GLY A 81 -20.49 2.49 -9.80
CA GLY A 81 -20.10 3.91 -9.70
C GLY A 81 -18.59 4.16 -9.53
N SER A 82 -17.79 3.10 -9.41
CA SER A 82 -16.33 3.21 -9.48
C SER A 82 -15.86 3.79 -10.83
N ASN A 83 -14.70 4.46 -10.82
CA ASN A 83 -14.00 4.89 -12.01
C ASN A 83 -13.51 3.74 -12.90
N GLY A 84 -13.41 2.52 -12.36
CA GLY A 84 -12.85 1.39 -13.09
C GLY A 84 -11.41 1.63 -13.54
N ARG A 85 -10.67 2.50 -12.83
CA ARG A 85 -9.33 2.97 -13.23
C ARG A 85 -8.30 2.60 -12.18
N ILE A 86 -7.20 2.04 -12.66
CA ILE A 86 -5.99 1.75 -11.90
C ILE A 86 -4.82 2.47 -12.54
N GLN A 87 -3.92 3.00 -11.71
CA GLN A 87 -2.78 3.81 -12.13
C GLN A 87 -1.48 3.14 -11.71
N ILE A 88 -0.46 3.34 -12.52
CA ILE A 88 0.91 2.88 -12.27
C ILE A 88 1.80 4.07 -12.52
N GLU A 89 2.64 4.44 -11.57
CA GLU A 89 3.69 5.41 -11.81
C GLU A 89 4.82 4.75 -12.59
N ASN A 90 5.34 5.45 -13.58
CA ASN A 90 6.43 4.94 -14.39
C ASN A 90 7.41 6.07 -14.73
N GLU A 91 8.69 5.84 -14.47
CA GLU A 91 9.73 6.84 -14.67
C GLU A 91 10.37 6.75 -16.06
N SER A 92 10.54 5.54 -16.59
CA SER A 92 11.13 5.35 -17.92
C SER A 92 10.74 4.00 -18.53
N LEU A 93 10.34 4.01 -19.80
CA LEU A 93 10.11 2.80 -20.57
C LEU A 93 11.36 2.47 -21.39
N PRO A 94 11.83 1.21 -21.41
CA PRO A 94 13.00 0.80 -22.19
C PRO A 94 12.91 1.18 -23.67
N ALA A 95 13.90 1.94 -24.16
CA ALA A 95 14.05 2.23 -25.58
C ALA A 95 14.19 0.94 -26.40
N GLY A 96 13.53 0.90 -27.55
CA GLY A 96 13.52 -0.27 -28.45
C GLY A 96 12.63 -1.42 -27.98
N SER A 97 11.85 -1.25 -26.91
CA SER A 97 10.82 -2.23 -26.53
C SER A 97 9.68 -2.26 -27.56
N ALA A 98 8.97 -3.39 -27.61
CA ALA A 98 7.86 -3.61 -28.54
C ALA A 98 6.59 -2.85 -28.14
N GLY A 99 6.37 -2.70 -26.84
CA GLY A 99 5.16 -2.12 -26.29
C GLY A 99 4.93 -2.47 -24.83
N PHE A 100 3.78 -2.04 -24.32
CA PHE A 100 3.31 -2.37 -22.98
C PHE A 100 2.61 -3.73 -22.99
N THR A 101 2.81 -4.53 -21.95
CA THR A 101 2.17 -5.84 -21.82
C THR A 101 1.71 -6.12 -20.39
N LEU A 102 0.68 -6.96 -20.27
CA LEU A 102 0.25 -7.57 -19.02
C LEU A 102 -0.53 -8.88 -19.25
N TYR A 103 -0.69 -9.64 -18.18
CA TYR A 103 -1.59 -10.79 -18.12
C TYR A 103 -2.81 -10.40 -17.30
N VAL A 104 -4.00 -10.73 -17.79
CA VAL A 104 -5.24 -10.33 -17.13
C VAL A 104 -6.35 -11.34 -17.35
N LYS A 105 -7.24 -11.40 -16.37
CA LYS A 105 -8.60 -11.96 -16.46
C LYS A 105 -9.58 -11.08 -15.70
N ALA A 106 -10.86 -11.22 -16.01
CA ALA A 106 -11.94 -10.44 -15.41
C ALA A 106 -13.05 -11.33 -14.86
N SER A 107 -13.93 -10.75 -14.05
CA SER A 107 -15.15 -11.42 -13.58
C SER A 107 -16.16 -11.70 -14.70
N ARG A 108 -16.06 -10.96 -15.81
CA ARG A 108 -16.95 -10.99 -16.97
C ARG A 108 -16.24 -10.40 -18.19
N PRO A 109 -16.71 -10.68 -19.42
CA PRO A 109 -16.19 -10.03 -20.61
C PRO A 109 -16.28 -8.50 -20.51
N LEU A 110 -15.16 -7.80 -20.70
CA LEU A 110 -15.09 -6.34 -20.70
C LEU A 110 -14.00 -5.86 -21.67
N ALA A 111 -13.83 -4.54 -21.78
CA ALA A 111 -12.70 -3.95 -22.50
C ALA A 111 -11.84 -3.12 -21.54
N LEU A 112 -10.52 -3.36 -21.57
CA LEU A 112 -9.53 -2.62 -20.81
C LEU A 112 -8.79 -1.66 -21.76
N ALA A 113 -8.79 -0.38 -21.44
CA ALA A 113 -8.11 0.63 -22.24
C ALA A 113 -6.80 1.08 -21.60
N LEU A 114 -5.82 1.28 -22.48
CA LEU A 114 -4.60 2.02 -22.22
C LEU A 114 -4.58 3.23 -23.16
N GLY A 115 -4.68 4.44 -22.60
CA GLY A 115 -4.91 5.64 -23.40
C GLY A 115 -6.23 5.54 -24.18
N GLN A 116 -6.16 5.66 -25.50
CA GLN A 116 -7.32 5.53 -26.40
C GLN A 116 -7.49 4.13 -26.99
N VAL A 117 -6.62 3.18 -26.66
CA VAL A 117 -6.61 1.84 -27.24
C VAL A 117 -7.20 0.83 -26.26
N ALA A 118 -8.37 0.30 -26.59
CA ALA A 118 -9.07 -0.71 -25.81
C ALA A 118 -8.80 -2.12 -26.35
N LYS A 119 -8.58 -3.09 -25.45
CA LYS A 119 -8.46 -4.52 -25.77
C LYS A 119 -9.48 -5.33 -24.96
N PRO A 120 -10.07 -6.39 -25.53
CA PRO A 120 -11.03 -7.23 -24.83
C PRO A 120 -10.34 -8.05 -23.73
N VAL A 121 -11.03 -8.23 -22.60
CA VAL A 121 -10.64 -9.10 -21.49
C VAL A 121 -11.76 -10.09 -21.25
N GLY A 122 -11.41 -11.38 -21.19
CA GLY A 122 -12.34 -12.46 -20.89
C GLY A 122 -12.30 -12.90 -19.42
N THR A 123 -13.01 -13.99 -19.13
CA THR A 123 -12.98 -14.66 -17.82
C THR A 123 -11.77 -15.56 -17.64
N GLU A 124 -11.15 -15.95 -18.76
CA GLU A 124 -9.91 -16.73 -18.80
C GLU A 124 -8.69 -15.81 -18.86
N TRP A 125 -7.56 -16.32 -18.38
CA TRP A 125 -6.29 -15.62 -18.49
C TRP A 125 -5.90 -15.37 -19.94
N SER A 126 -5.48 -14.15 -20.22
CA SER A 126 -4.99 -13.73 -21.52
C SER A 126 -3.84 -12.73 -21.37
N LYS A 127 -2.91 -12.75 -22.32
CA LYS A 127 -1.91 -11.70 -22.48
C LYS A 127 -2.47 -10.59 -23.34
N LEU A 128 -2.27 -9.35 -22.91
CA LEU A 128 -2.60 -8.15 -23.68
C LEU A 128 -1.33 -7.39 -24.00
N ASP A 129 -1.14 -7.10 -25.28
CA ASP A 129 0.04 -6.43 -25.81
C ASP A 129 -0.38 -5.15 -26.53
N TRP A 130 0.03 -3.97 -26.08
CA TRP A 130 -0.18 -2.69 -26.76
C TRP A 130 1.13 -2.21 -27.38
N ALA A 131 1.24 -2.29 -28.71
CA ALA A 131 2.43 -1.80 -29.40
C ALA A 131 2.55 -0.28 -29.25
N TRP A 132 3.78 0.25 -29.18
CA TRP A 132 3.97 1.71 -29.07
C TRP A 132 3.32 2.49 -30.20
N ALA A 133 3.35 1.96 -31.42
CA ALA A 133 2.68 2.55 -32.57
C ALA A 133 1.15 2.65 -32.39
N GLU A 134 0.50 1.69 -31.72
CA GLU A 134 -0.93 1.74 -31.41
C GLU A 134 -1.23 2.85 -30.40
N LEU A 135 -0.32 3.06 -29.45
CA LEU A 135 -0.43 4.07 -28.40
C LEU A 135 0.02 5.48 -28.85
N GLY A 136 0.51 5.62 -30.10
CA GLY A 136 1.08 6.87 -30.61
C GLY A 136 2.41 7.26 -29.94
N ALA A 137 3.13 6.30 -29.36
CA ALA A 137 4.43 6.49 -28.74
C ALA A 137 5.57 6.12 -29.70
N ASP A 138 6.72 6.80 -29.57
CA ASP A 138 7.94 6.49 -30.33
C ASP A 138 8.65 5.28 -29.70
N PRO A 139 8.85 4.15 -30.40
CA PRO A 139 9.59 3.01 -29.88
C PRO A 139 11.04 3.32 -29.47
N ALA A 140 11.67 4.34 -30.05
CA ALA A 140 13.03 4.74 -29.70
C ALA A 140 13.11 5.49 -28.36
N ALA A 141 12.00 6.09 -27.94
CA ALA A 141 11.88 6.84 -26.68
C ALA A 141 10.44 6.73 -26.15
N PRO A 142 9.98 5.52 -25.78
CA PRO A 142 8.57 5.31 -25.46
C PRO A 142 8.19 6.06 -24.20
N THR A 143 7.03 6.72 -24.25
CA THR A 143 6.44 7.43 -23.12
C THR A 143 4.93 7.30 -23.14
N LEU A 144 4.36 7.08 -21.96
CA LEU A 144 2.91 7.11 -21.70
C LEU A 144 2.56 8.23 -20.72
N GLY A 145 3.47 9.18 -20.53
CA GLY A 145 3.45 10.11 -19.40
C GLY A 145 4.08 9.51 -18.15
N TRP A 146 4.03 10.28 -17.05
CA TRP A 146 4.57 9.88 -15.75
C TRP A 146 3.68 8.87 -14.99
N GLN A 147 2.42 8.69 -15.45
CA GLN A 147 1.53 7.61 -15.01
C GLN A 147 0.94 6.86 -16.20
N VAL A 148 0.93 5.54 -16.10
CA VAL A 148 0.14 4.65 -16.94
C VAL A 148 -1.21 4.45 -16.28
N ALA A 149 -2.30 4.59 -17.04
CA ALA A 149 -3.64 4.34 -16.54
C ALA A 149 -4.32 3.24 -17.36
N LEU A 150 -4.78 2.21 -16.66
CA LEU A 150 -5.64 1.17 -17.21
C LEU A 150 -7.08 1.45 -16.78
N THR A 151 -8.00 1.50 -17.74
CA THR A 151 -9.40 1.89 -17.48
C THR A 151 -10.37 0.89 -18.09
N VAL A 152 -11.27 0.35 -17.26
CA VAL A 152 -12.40 -0.46 -17.71
C VAL A 152 -13.38 0.42 -18.51
N GLN A 153 -13.58 0.09 -19.78
CA GLN A 153 -14.45 0.84 -20.68
C GLN A 153 -15.93 0.60 -20.37
N GLY A 154 -16.76 1.62 -20.64
CA GLY A 154 -18.21 1.56 -20.42
C GLY A 154 -18.66 1.83 -18.99
N GLY A 155 -17.75 2.12 -18.07
CA GLY A 155 -18.05 2.37 -16.65
C GLY A 155 -18.40 1.10 -15.87
N ILE A 156 -18.52 1.24 -14.55
CA ILE A 156 -18.84 0.13 -13.64
C ILE A 156 -20.29 0.27 -13.18
N SER A 157 -21.21 -0.41 -13.87
CA SER A 157 -22.65 -0.44 -13.50
C SER A 157 -23.00 -1.61 -12.58
N GLU A 158 -22.16 -2.64 -12.55
CA GLU A 158 -22.31 -3.85 -11.73
C GLU A 158 -20.98 -4.22 -11.09
N PRO A 159 -20.98 -4.92 -9.93
CA PRO A 159 -19.75 -5.40 -9.31
C PRO A 159 -18.85 -6.13 -10.32
N THR A 160 -17.61 -5.66 -10.46
CA THR A 160 -16.67 -6.17 -11.46
C THR A 160 -15.31 -6.33 -10.80
N TRP A 161 -14.57 -7.37 -11.15
CA TRP A 161 -13.16 -7.46 -10.75
C TRP A 161 -12.24 -7.76 -11.93
N LEU A 162 -10.99 -7.31 -11.80
CA LEU A 162 -9.86 -7.65 -12.65
C LEU A 162 -8.80 -8.34 -11.80
N ILE A 163 -8.12 -9.33 -12.35
CA ILE A 163 -6.85 -9.83 -11.81
C ILE A 163 -5.78 -9.49 -12.83
N VAL A 164 -4.78 -8.74 -12.42
CA VAL A 164 -3.68 -8.26 -13.26
C VAL A 164 -2.37 -8.82 -12.75
N ASP A 165 -1.59 -9.38 -13.67
CA ASP A 165 -0.32 -10.04 -13.41
C ASP A 165 0.73 -9.61 -14.45
N ARG A 166 2.01 -9.59 -14.06
CA ARG A 166 3.19 -9.19 -14.86
C ARG A 166 2.94 -8.00 -15.77
N ILE A 167 2.81 -6.82 -15.16
CA ILE A 167 2.73 -5.58 -15.93
C ILE A 167 4.13 -5.11 -16.28
N GLY A 168 4.38 -4.81 -17.55
CA GLY A 168 5.72 -4.54 -18.03
C GLY A 168 5.79 -4.11 -19.48
N VAL A 169 6.98 -4.24 -20.03
CA VAL A 169 7.25 -4.15 -21.47
C VAL A 169 7.97 -5.40 -21.93
N GLU A 170 7.89 -5.73 -23.22
CA GLU A 170 8.71 -6.79 -23.83
C GLU A 170 9.66 -6.21 -24.87
N THR A 171 10.87 -6.78 -24.95
CA THR A 171 11.91 -6.34 -25.88
C THR A 171 12.62 -7.52 -26.54
N PRO A 172 13.06 -7.41 -27.80
CA PRO A 172 12.73 -6.35 -28.76
C PRO A 172 11.34 -6.54 -29.41
N ALA A 173 10.73 -7.70 -29.21
CA ALA A 173 9.44 -8.09 -29.76
C ALA A 173 8.56 -8.67 -28.66
N PHE A 174 7.25 -8.68 -28.87
CA PHE A 174 6.35 -9.42 -27.99
C PHE A 174 6.60 -10.93 -28.09
N ILE A 175 6.57 -11.61 -26.94
CA ILE A 175 6.53 -13.06 -26.86
C ILE A 175 5.19 -13.52 -27.43
N ALA A 176 5.23 -14.15 -28.61
CA ALA A 176 4.05 -14.68 -29.27
C ALA A 176 3.56 -15.95 -28.55
N ALA A 177 2.29 -15.98 -28.17
CA ALA A 177 1.64 -17.14 -27.54
C ALA A 177 2.43 -17.72 -26.34
N PRO A 178 2.69 -16.93 -25.29
CA PRO A 178 3.38 -17.44 -24.11
C PRO A 178 2.55 -18.58 -23.49
N THR A 179 3.25 -19.57 -22.93
CA THR A 179 2.60 -20.59 -22.12
C THR A 179 2.05 -19.94 -20.86
N ILE A 180 0.73 -19.89 -20.74
CA ILE A 180 0.03 -19.44 -19.54
C ILE A 180 -0.27 -20.68 -18.69
N THR A 181 0.36 -20.78 -17.52
CA THR A 181 0.08 -21.86 -16.55
C THR A 181 -0.58 -21.24 -15.33
N PRO A 182 -1.92 -21.27 -15.22
CA PRO A 182 -2.61 -20.72 -14.06
C PRO A 182 -2.17 -21.41 -12.78
N GLN A 183 -1.77 -20.60 -11.81
CA GLN A 183 -1.54 -21.00 -10.43
C GLN A 183 -2.82 -20.66 -9.68
N ALA A 184 -3.61 -21.67 -9.37
CA ALA A 184 -4.83 -21.51 -8.59
C ALA A 184 -4.53 -21.83 -7.12
N GLY A 185 -4.67 -20.82 -6.26
CA GLY A 185 -4.69 -20.99 -4.81
C GLY A 185 -5.92 -20.29 -4.25
N PRO A 186 -6.54 -20.80 -3.17
CA PRO A 186 -7.53 -20.01 -2.44
C PRO A 186 -6.87 -18.71 -1.99
N ASP A 187 -7.55 -17.60 -2.22
CA ASP A 187 -7.12 -16.33 -1.65
C ASP A 187 -7.29 -16.41 -0.13
N GLU A 188 -6.36 -15.81 0.60
CA GLU A 188 -6.45 -15.78 2.05
C GLU A 188 -7.26 -14.57 2.49
N THR A 189 -8.03 -14.75 3.55
CA THR A 189 -8.73 -13.69 4.25
C THR A 189 -8.10 -13.50 5.62
N ILE A 190 -8.16 -12.27 6.13
CA ILE A 190 -7.83 -11.99 7.53
C ILE A 190 -9.01 -11.30 8.20
N SER A 191 -9.32 -11.72 9.43
CA SER A 191 -10.32 -11.09 10.28
C SER A 191 -9.67 -10.07 11.21
N ALA A 192 -10.42 -9.05 11.59
CA ALA A 192 -10.02 -8.12 12.64
C ALA A 192 -9.67 -8.86 13.95
N THR A 193 -10.34 -9.98 14.25
CA THR A 193 -10.02 -10.78 15.45
C THR A 193 -8.65 -11.44 15.39
N ASP A 194 -8.08 -11.62 14.19
CA ASP A 194 -6.75 -12.20 14.03
C ASP A 194 -5.62 -11.22 14.39
N ILE A 195 -5.92 -9.92 14.33
CA ILE A 195 -4.93 -8.84 14.52
C ILE A 195 -5.16 -8.03 15.80
N ILE A 196 -6.35 -8.09 16.41
CA ILE A 196 -6.64 -7.40 17.67
C ILE A 196 -6.06 -8.19 18.85
N VAL A 197 -5.36 -7.48 19.73
CA VAL A 197 -4.77 -8.00 20.96
C VAL A 197 -5.37 -7.26 22.15
N GLY A 198 -5.98 -7.99 23.09
CA GLY A 198 -6.46 -7.41 24.36
C GLY A 198 -7.52 -6.30 24.19
N GLY A 199 -8.41 -6.40 23.20
CA GLY A 199 -9.42 -5.38 22.91
C GLY A 199 -10.33 -5.05 24.10
N GLU A 200 -10.55 -6.00 25.02
CA GLU A 200 -11.30 -5.79 26.26
C GLU A 200 -10.70 -4.72 27.19
N ARG A 201 -9.43 -4.37 27.01
CA ARG A 201 -8.74 -3.32 27.78
C ARG A 201 -9.24 -1.91 27.41
N LEU A 202 -9.96 -1.79 26.28
CA LEU A 202 -10.64 -0.57 25.85
C LEU A 202 -12.12 -0.51 26.25
N ALA A 203 -12.54 -1.27 27.27
CA ALA A 203 -13.94 -1.35 27.69
C ALA A 203 -14.57 0.00 28.03
N LYS A 204 -13.81 0.99 28.56
CA LYS A 204 -14.37 2.31 28.85
C LYS A 204 -14.67 3.07 27.57
N SER A 205 -13.75 3.09 26.60
CA SER A 205 -13.99 3.70 25.29
C SER A 205 -15.16 3.04 24.57
N ALA A 206 -15.27 1.70 24.60
CA ALA A 206 -16.41 0.98 24.03
C ALA A 206 -17.74 1.31 24.73
N ALA A 207 -17.72 1.43 26.07
CA ALA A 207 -18.90 1.84 26.83
C ALA A 207 -19.32 3.28 26.51
N ARG A 208 -18.36 4.21 26.39
CA ARG A 208 -18.65 5.60 25.98
C ARG A 208 -19.21 5.67 24.57
N LEU A 209 -18.63 4.91 23.63
CA LEU A 209 -19.13 4.81 22.26
C LEU A 209 -20.60 4.38 22.24
N THR A 210 -20.93 3.30 22.97
CA THR A 210 -22.29 2.77 23.11
C THR A 210 -23.24 3.77 23.78
N ALA A 211 -22.76 4.46 24.82
CA ALA A 211 -23.50 5.48 25.55
C ALA A 211 -23.60 6.82 24.81
N LYS A 212 -23.03 6.93 23.61
CA LYS A 212 -22.94 8.17 22.82
C LYS A 212 -22.32 9.33 23.62
N GLN A 213 -21.36 9.01 24.47
CA GLN A 213 -20.64 10.00 25.26
C GLN A 213 -19.42 10.50 24.47
N PRO A 214 -19.16 11.82 24.44
CA PRO A 214 -18.05 12.36 23.68
C PRO A 214 -16.70 11.95 24.26
N PHE A 215 -15.74 11.60 23.43
CA PHE A 215 -14.34 11.42 23.82
C PHE A 215 -13.41 11.70 22.64
N LYS A 216 -12.13 11.93 22.93
CA LYS A 216 -11.11 12.14 21.90
C LYS A 216 -10.41 10.84 21.56
N LEU A 217 -10.16 10.66 20.28
CA LEU A 217 -9.18 9.74 19.70
C LEU A 217 -7.93 10.55 19.39
N ILE A 218 -6.86 10.36 20.15
CA ILE A 218 -5.59 11.05 19.97
C ILE A 218 -4.57 10.07 19.37
N ALA A 219 -4.31 10.20 18.08
CA ALA A 219 -3.32 9.41 17.35
C ALA A 219 -1.95 10.10 17.44
N PHE A 220 -0.98 9.43 18.06
CA PHE A 220 0.41 9.87 18.16
C PHE A 220 1.30 8.87 17.43
N GLY A 221 1.98 9.34 16.38
CA GLY A 221 2.75 8.44 15.55
C GLY A 221 3.74 9.12 14.63
N ASP A 222 4.23 8.36 13.67
CA ASP A 222 5.29 8.79 12.76
C ASP A 222 4.76 9.38 11.44
N SER A 223 5.46 9.13 10.32
CA SER A 223 5.06 9.56 8.98
C SER A 223 3.76 8.92 8.51
N VAL A 224 3.39 7.73 8.98
CA VAL A 224 2.09 7.13 8.65
C VAL A 224 0.95 7.94 9.28
N THR A 225 1.06 8.25 10.57
CA THR A 225 0.10 9.14 11.25
C THR A 225 0.11 10.56 10.66
N ALA A 226 1.26 11.07 10.20
CA ALA A 226 1.36 12.36 9.50
C ALA A 226 0.74 12.35 8.09
N GLY A 227 0.44 11.18 7.54
CA GLY A 227 -0.08 11.01 6.18
C GLY A 227 0.97 11.19 5.08
N ALA A 228 2.25 10.91 5.34
CA ALA A 228 3.25 10.95 4.29
C ALA A 228 2.85 10.04 3.12
N GLN A 229 2.81 10.61 1.92
CA GLN A 229 2.44 9.90 0.68
C GLN A 229 1.02 9.33 0.61
N ALA A 230 0.11 9.60 1.56
CA ALA A 230 -1.23 9.01 1.51
C ALA A 230 -2.03 9.40 0.24
N ALA A 231 -1.78 10.61 -0.29
CA ALA A 231 -2.41 11.11 -1.51
C ALA A 231 -1.84 10.52 -2.81
N ARG A 232 -0.84 9.64 -2.73
CA ARG A 232 -0.16 9.06 -3.90
C ARG A 232 -1.08 8.06 -4.60
N SER A 233 -1.92 8.54 -5.51
CA SER A 233 -2.94 7.84 -6.35
C SER A 233 -4.15 8.74 -6.58
N SER A 234 -4.27 9.79 -5.76
CA SER A 234 -5.33 10.78 -5.75
C SER A 234 -4.72 12.17 -5.55
N TRP A 235 -3.77 12.51 -6.42
CA TRP A 235 -2.90 13.68 -6.35
C TRP A 235 -3.61 15.03 -6.26
N SER A 236 -4.89 15.09 -6.64
CA SER A 236 -5.73 16.27 -6.46
C SER A 236 -6.14 16.53 -5.00
N ILE A 237 -5.97 15.56 -4.11
CA ILE A 237 -6.32 15.66 -2.69
C ILE A 237 -5.05 15.99 -1.91
N THR A 238 -4.93 17.23 -1.44
CA THR A 238 -3.72 17.71 -0.74
C THR A 238 -4.07 18.50 0.51
N GLY A 239 -3.07 18.72 1.38
CA GLY A 239 -3.21 19.53 2.59
C GLY A 239 -4.29 18.99 3.54
N GLU A 240 -5.11 19.88 4.10
CA GLU A 240 -6.12 19.49 5.09
C GLU A 240 -7.17 18.52 4.53
N ALA A 241 -7.46 18.58 3.23
CA ALA A 241 -8.42 17.66 2.59
C ALA A 241 -7.94 16.20 2.64
N GLN A 242 -6.64 15.96 2.78
CA GLN A 242 -6.05 14.65 2.93
C GLN A 242 -6.37 14.04 4.29
N ARG A 243 -6.38 14.87 5.34
CA ARG A 243 -6.46 14.43 6.74
C ARG A 243 -7.69 13.56 7.00
N GLN A 244 -8.82 13.91 6.40
CA GLN A 244 -10.06 13.16 6.58
C GLN A 244 -9.94 11.68 6.19
N PHE A 245 -9.02 11.32 5.28
CA PHE A 245 -8.81 9.95 4.79
C PHE A 245 -7.75 9.17 5.54
N LEU A 246 -7.03 9.81 6.48
CA LEU A 246 -6.06 9.11 7.31
C LEU A 246 -6.76 8.18 8.29
N TRP A 247 -6.06 7.12 8.69
CA TRP A 247 -6.64 6.00 9.45
C TRP A 247 -7.36 6.46 10.72
N PHE A 248 -6.85 7.45 11.45
CA PHE A 248 -7.46 7.94 12.70
C PHE A 248 -8.74 8.73 12.46
N SER A 249 -8.77 9.56 11.40
CA SER A 249 -9.99 10.29 11.01
C SER A 249 -11.06 9.33 10.49
N GLN A 250 -10.66 8.33 9.70
CA GLN A 250 -11.56 7.28 9.24
C GLN A 250 -12.10 6.42 10.39
N LEU A 251 -11.27 6.11 11.38
CA LEU A 251 -11.67 5.36 12.56
C LEU A 251 -12.73 6.12 13.37
N ALA A 252 -12.51 7.41 13.63
CA ALA A 252 -13.52 8.25 14.28
C ALA A 252 -14.80 8.35 13.45
N ARG A 253 -14.72 8.47 12.13
CA ARG A 253 -15.90 8.44 11.25
C ARG A 253 -16.67 7.12 11.40
N LEU A 254 -16.01 5.98 11.29
CA LEU A 254 -16.66 4.66 11.42
C LEU A 254 -17.34 4.48 12.79
N TRP A 255 -16.72 4.97 13.86
CA TRP A 255 -17.30 4.95 15.20
C TRP A 255 -18.48 5.94 15.36
N ASN A 256 -18.41 7.11 14.71
CA ASN A 256 -19.53 8.06 14.67
C ASN A 256 -20.70 7.53 13.83
N ASP A 257 -20.43 6.84 12.72
CA ASP A 257 -21.43 6.14 11.92
C ASP A 257 -22.12 5.02 12.73
N ALA A 258 -21.41 4.41 13.69
CA ALA A 258 -21.95 3.48 14.68
C ALA A 258 -22.71 4.17 15.84
N GLY A 259 -22.88 5.50 15.79
CA GLY A 259 -23.63 6.30 16.76
C GLY A 259 -22.79 6.98 17.84
N GLY A 260 -21.45 6.90 17.74
CA GLY A 260 -20.51 7.57 18.65
C GLY A 260 -20.43 9.09 18.51
N LEU A 261 -19.66 9.71 19.41
CA LEU A 261 -19.29 11.14 19.38
C LEU A 261 -17.77 11.28 19.58
N VAL A 262 -17.00 10.88 18.59
CA VAL A 262 -15.54 10.81 18.63
C VAL A 262 -14.92 11.98 17.87
N GLU A 263 -14.06 12.73 18.54
CA GLU A 263 -13.20 13.74 17.92
C GLU A 263 -11.81 13.14 17.64
N ALA A 264 -11.31 13.27 16.42
CA ALA A 264 -10.01 12.72 16.02
C ALA A 264 -8.92 13.80 16.00
N ILE A 265 -7.86 13.60 16.78
CA ILE A 265 -6.67 14.46 16.84
C ILE A 265 -5.49 13.65 16.33
N GLY A 266 -4.82 14.13 15.29
CA GLY A 266 -3.60 13.50 14.75
C GLY A 266 -2.37 14.32 15.13
N VAL A 267 -1.37 13.66 15.69
CA VAL A 267 -0.05 14.20 16.05
C VAL A 267 0.99 13.29 15.40
N GLY A 268 1.26 13.53 14.12
CA GLY A 268 2.20 12.73 13.32
C GLY A 268 3.54 13.43 13.16
N HIS A 269 4.64 12.71 13.35
CA HIS A 269 6.01 13.20 13.19
C HIS A 269 6.78 12.37 12.16
N GLY A 270 6.94 12.92 10.96
CA GLY A 270 7.59 12.22 9.86
C GLY A 270 9.01 11.77 10.19
N GLY A 271 9.29 10.47 10.01
CA GLY A 271 10.61 9.88 10.21
C GLY A 271 11.01 9.69 11.67
N TRP A 272 10.10 9.79 12.63
CA TRP A 272 10.42 9.61 14.05
C TRP A 272 10.34 8.15 14.49
N THR A 273 11.24 7.78 15.40
CA THR A 273 11.17 6.55 16.18
C THR A 273 10.38 6.73 17.48
N ALA A 274 9.99 5.62 18.11
CA ALA A 274 9.35 5.67 19.43
C ALA A 274 10.25 6.37 20.48
N ARG A 275 11.57 6.21 20.37
CA ARG A 275 12.54 6.87 21.27
C ARG A 275 12.54 8.39 21.10
N GLN A 276 12.44 8.89 19.87
CA GLN A 276 12.41 10.34 19.62
C GLN A 276 11.11 10.96 20.16
N ALA A 277 9.99 10.25 19.99
CA ALA A 277 8.68 10.66 20.49
C ALA A 277 8.63 10.87 22.02
N ALA A 278 9.48 10.16 22.78
CA ALA A 278 9.57 10.32 24.23
C ALA A 278 9.95 11.75 24.66
N SER A 279 10.60 12.53 23.78
CA SER A 279 11.00 13.90 24.08
C SER A 279 9.85 14.92 24.02
N THR A 280 8.74 14.61 23.33
CA THR A 280 7.61 15.54 23.14
C THR A 280 6.29 15.06 23.70
N ILE A 281 6.17 13.78 24.06
CA ILE A 281 4.92 13.16 24.51
C ILE A 281 4.23 13.93 25.65
N ASP A 282 5.01 14.58 26.51
CA ASP A 282 4.49 15.39 27.61
C ASP A 282 3.72 16.62 27.13
N ALA A 283 4.31 17.35 26.19
CA ALA A 283 3.77 18.59 25.66
C ALA A 283 2.61 18.33 24.68
N GLU A 284 2.69 17.24 23.92
CA GLU A 284 1.77 17.01 22.80
C GLU A 284 0.63 16.06 23.14
N ILE A 285 0.85 15.09 24.04
CA ILE A 285 -0.15 14.05 24.35
C ILE A 285 -0.62 14.17 25.80
N VAL A 286 0.29 14.12 26.78
CA VAL A 286 -0.06 14.19 28.20
C VAL A 286 -0.73 15.52 28.55
N ALA A 287 -0.36 16.63 27.88
CA ALA A 287 -0.98 17.93 28.11
C ALA A 287 -2.46 17.97 27.69
N ILE A 288 -2.86 17.20 26.69
CA ILE A 288 -4.20 17.28 26.10
C ILE A 288 -5.09 16.07 26.42
N ALA A 289 -4.51 14.90 26.76
CA ALA A 289 -5.28 13.70 27.07
C ALA A 289 -5.99 13.81 28.43
N GLY A 290 -7.30 13.56 28.43
CA GLY A 290 -8.12 13.36 29.61
C GLY A 290 -8.23 11.88 30.01
N PRO A 291 -8.81 11.58 31.18
CA PRO A 291 -8.91 10.21 31.71
C PRO A 291 -9.84 9.28 30.94
N ASP A 292 -10.72 9.84 30.10
CA ASP A 292 -11.70 9.11 29.30
C ASP A 292 -11.35 9.07 27.81
N ASP A 293 -10.24 9.71 27.42
CA ASP A 293 -9.79 9.76 26.02
C ASP A 293 -9.02 8.50 25.64
N LEU A 294 -9.11 8.12 24.37
CA LEU A 294 -8.34 7.04 23.77
C LEU A 294 -7.08 7.61 23.14
N VAL A 295 -5.91 7.12 23.55
CA VAL A 295 -4.63 7.43 22.90
C VAL A 295 -4.19 6.22 22.06
N VAL A 296 -3.86 6.47 20.80
CA VAL A 296 -3.31 5.46 19.89
C VAL A 296 -1.85 5.79 19.62
N LEU A 297 -0.96 4.83 19.85
CA LEU A 297 0.48 4.94 19.61
C LEU A 297 0.86 4.14 18.37
N GLU A 298 1.44 4.80 17.38
CA GLU A 298 1.80 4.22 16.08
C GLU A 298 3.24 4.62 15.73
N PHE A 299 4.19 3.79 16.16
CA PHE A 299 5.61 3.93 15.83
C PHE A 299 6.20 2.53 15.58
N GLY A 300 7.30 2.47 14.84
CA GLY A 300 8.10 1.26 14.70
C GLY A 300 8.69 1.08 13.32
N ALA A 301 8.13 1.72 12.29
CA ALA A 301 8.64 1.58 10.93
C ALA A 301 10.05 2.15 10.83
N ASN A 302 10.27 3.32 11.42
CA ASN A 302 11.57 3.97 11.54
C ASN A 302 12.52 3.25 12.49
N ASP A 303 11.99 2.76 13.62
CA ASP A 303 12.76 2.00 14.62
C ASP A 303 13.37 0.74 14.00
N LEU A 304 12.54 -0.07 13.34
CA LEU A 304 12.95 -1.37 12.77
C LEU A 304 13.58 -1.23 11.37
N GLY A 305 13.33 -0.10 10.70
CA GLY A 305 13.91 0.24 9.40
C GLY A 305 15.31 0.82 9.55
N TRP A 306 15.42 2.15 9.56
CA TRP A 306 16.72 2.83 9.50
C TRP A 306 17.44 2.95 10.86
N ASP A 307 16.73 2.95 12.00
CA ASP A 307 17.40 2.88 13.32
C ASP A 307 17.90 1.46 13.63
N ALA A 308 17.50 0.47 12.81
CA ALA A 308 17.87 -0.94 12.91
C ALA A 308 17.68 -1.52 14.33
N ALA A 309 16.68 -1.02 15.06
CA ALA A 309 16.28 -1.56 16.35
C ALA A 309 15.77 -2.99 16.18
N THR A 310 15.95 -3.80 17.22
CA THR A 310 15.31 -5.12 17.30
C THR A 310 13.85 -4.97 17.73
N PRO A 311 12.97 -5.96 17.46
CA PRO A 311 11.61 -5.97 18.00
C PRO A 311 11.55 -5.80 19.52
N ASP A 312 12.52 -6.36 20.26
CA ASP A 312 12.63 -6.16 21.71
C ASP A 312 12.98 -4.72 22.10
N ARG A 313 13.87 -4.07 21.34
CA ARG A 313 14.20 -2.66 21.58
C ARG A 313 13.01 -1.76 21.29
N TRP A 314 12.34 -1.98 20.16
CA TRP A 314 11.10 -1.28 19.81
C TRP A 314 10.04 -1.45 20.90
N ARG A 315 9.81 -2.68 21.38
CA ARG A 315 8.91 -2.97 22.50
C ARG A 315 9.26 -2.16 23.75
N ALA A 316 10.53 -2.15 24.15
CA ALA A 316 10.96 -1.40 25.34
C ALA A 316 10.74 0.12 25.18
N ASP A 317 11.08 0.69 24.02
CA ASP A 317 10.91 2.12 23.73
C ASP A 317 9.39 2.47 23.69
N MET A 318 8.53 1.64 23.09
CA MET A 318 7.07 1.80 23.13
C MET A 318 6.49 1.68 24.55
N GLY A 319 7.03 0.76 25.36
CA GLY A 319 6.67 0.60 26.77
C GLY A 319 6.86 1.88 27.58
N ALA A 320 7.93 2.64 27.31
CA ALA A 320 8.17 3.93 27.94
C ALA A 320 7.09 4.97 27.58
N LEU A 321 6.67 5.03 26.30
CA LEU A 321 5.58 5.91 25.87
C LEU A 321 4.27 5.53 26.56
N ILE A 322 3.93 4.25 26.60
CA ILE A 322 2.71 3.75 27.27
C ILE A 322 2.69 4.15 28.75
N GLN A 323 3.79 3.94 29.47
CA GLN A 323 3.88 4.33 30.89
C GLN A 323 3.66 5.82 31.07
N ARG A 324 4.12 6.64 30.13
CA ARG A 324 3.91 8.07 30.21
C ARG A 324 2.46 8.47 29.96
N VAL A 325 1.81 7.89 28.95
CA VAL A 325 0.37 8.11 28.65
C VAL A 325 -0.53 7.65 29.79
N LYS A 326 -0.18 6.55 30.48
CA LYS A 326 -0.92 6.03 31.64
C LYS A 326 -1.07 6.99 32.80
N THR A 327 -0.25 8.05 32.85
CA THR A 327 -0.43 9.13 33.81
C THR A 327 -1.70 9.96 33.57
N ARG A 328 -2.36 9.77 32.41
CA ARG A 328 -3.61 10.43 32.02
C ARG A 328 -4.76 9.47 31.79
N THR A 329 -4.58 8.45 30.96
CA THR A 329 -5.64 7.51 30.56
C THR A 329 -5.12 6.09 30.54
N ASP A 330 -6.00 5.12 30.83
CA ASP A 330 -5.74 3.70 30.63
C ASP A 330 -6.30 3.16 29.30
N GLN A 331 -7.01 4.00 28.54
CA GLN A 331 -7.52 3.65 27.22
C GLN A 331 -6.42 3.91 26.18
N ILE A 332 -5.56 2.91 25.98
CA ILE A 332 -4.40 2.98 25.10
C ILE A 332 -4.47 1.83 24.09
N LEU A 333 -4.30 2.18 22.81
CA LEU A 333 -4.17 1.24 21.70
C LEU A 333 -2.77 1.39 21.08
N VAL A 334 -2.10 0.28 20.84
CA VAL A 334 -0.80 0.26 20.13
C VAL A 334 -0.99 -0.32 18.74
N LEU A 335 -0.50 0.36 17.71
CA LEU A 335 -0.41 -0.20 16.36
C LEU A 335 1.02 -0.71 16.14
N SER A 336 1.17 -1.94 15.67
CA SER A 336 2.46 -2.39 15.14
C SER A 336 2.78 -1.64 13.83
N PRO A 337 4.04 -1.59 13.38
CA PRO A 337 4.39 -0.81 12.20
C PRO A 337 3.83 -1.38 10.90
N THR A 338 3.61 -0.49 9.93
CA THR A 338 3.42 -0.86 8.52
C THR A 338 4.65 -1.61 7.98
N PRO A 339 4.51 -2.39 6.90
CA PRO A 339 5.67 -3.06 6.30
C PRO A 339 6.70 -2.03 5.79
N GLY A 340 7.92 -2.50 5.55
CA GLY A 340 8.98 -1.75 4.87
C GLY A 340 10.38 -2.20 5.26
N GLY A 341 11.33 -2.19 4.32
CA GLY A 341 12.70 -2.63 4.55
C GLY A 341 12.75 -4.05 5.10
N ALA A 342 13.35 -4.22 6.28
CA ALA A 342 13.50 -5.52 6.94
C ALA A 342 12.26 -5.97 7.73
N ILE A 343 11.20 -5.17 7.82
CA ILE A 343 10.01 -5.47 8.63
C ILE A 343 9.27 -6.73 8.18
N PRO A 344 8.98 -6.95 6.88
CA PRO A 344 8.27 -8.16 6.45
C PRO A 344 8.97 -9.46 6.85
N ALA A 345 10.30 -9.48 6.82
CA ALA A 345 11.10 -10.64 7.24
C ALA A 345 11.05 -10.89 8.76
N GLN A 346 10.59 -9.91 9.54
CA GLN A 346 10.47 -9.94 11.00
C GLN A 346 9.01 -9.97 11.47
N ALA A 347 8.04 -10.15 10.57
CA ALA A 347 6.61 -10.01 10.88
C ALA A 347 6.19 -10.82 12.12
N ASP A 348 6.55 -12.10 12.21
CA ASP A 348 6.21 -12.95 13.36
C ASP A 348 6.84 -12.47 14.68
N ALA A 349 8.09 -12.00 14.64
CA ALA A 349 8.79 -11.47 15.80
C ALA A 349 8.17 -10.16 16.29
N ILE A 350 7.72 -9.32 15.37
CA ILE A 350 7.02 -8.06 15.67
C ILE A 350 5.64 -8.36 16.27
N SER A 351 4.88 -9.30 15.68
CA SER A 351 3.60 -9.77 16.22
C SER A 351 3.73 -10.29 17.65
N ALA A 352 4.78 -11.08 17.93
CA ALA A 352 5.06 -11.58 19.28
C ALA A 352 5.45 -10.46 20.25
N ALA A 353 6.27 -9.51 19.80
CA ALA A 353 6.67 -8.35 20.60
C ALA A 353 5.47 -7.44 20.94
N LEU A 354 4.55 -7.20 19.99
CA LEU A 354 3.31 -6.47 20.23
C LEU A 354 2.46 -7.16 21.31
N ARG A 355 2.25 -8.47 21.20
CA ARG A 355 1.45 -9.22 22.20
C ARG A 355 2.06 -9.12 23.59
N THR A 356 3.37 -9.30 23.68
CA THR A 356 4.13 -9.17 24.94
C THR A 356 4.00 -7.76 25.50
N LEU A 357 4.17 -6.72 24.67
CA LEU A 357 4.01 -5.31 25.07
C LEU A 357 2.61 -5.04 25.64
N CYS A 358 1.58 -5.49 24.93
CA CYS A 358 0.20 -5.32 25.33
C CYS A 358 -0.05 -5.98 26.68
N ASP A 359 0.41 -7.22 26.88
CA ASP A 359 0.22 -7.97 28.12
C ASP A 359 0.97 -7.36 29.31
N GLU A 360 2.25 -7.01 29.14
CA GLU A 360 3.08 -6.38 30.17
C GLU A 360 2.48 -5.06 30.67
N HIS A 361 1.90 -4.29 29.76
CA HIS A 361 1.33 -2.99 30.07
C HIS A 361 -0.19 -3.01 30.21
N GLY A 362 -0.89 -4.14 30.07
CA GLY A 362 -2.35 -4.18 30.13
C GLY A 362 -3.03 -3.16 29.20
N VAL A 363 -2.54 -3.01 27.97
CA VAL A 363 -3.12 -2.14 26.93
C VAL A 363 -3.59 -2.96 25.72
N ALA A 364 -4.41 -2.39 24.84
CA ALA A 364 -4.82 -3.07 23.62
C ALA A 364 -3.80 -2.87 22.48
N GLY A 365 -3.85 -3.73 21.47
CA GLY A 365 -3.01 -3.65 20.28
C GLY A 365 -3.74 -4.04 19.00
N VAL A 366 -3.29 -3.53 17.86
CA VAL A 366 -3.66 -4.01 16.52
C VAL A 366 -2.41 -4.27 15.71
N ASP A 367 -2.31 -5.48 15.18
CA ASP A 367 -1.15 -5.96 14.42
C ASP A 367 -1.26 -5.58 12.93
N ILE A 368 -0.87 -4.34 12.61
CA ILE A 368 -0.86 -3.82 11.23
C ILE A 368 0.20 -4.55 10.38
N THR A 369 1.29 -5.01 11.00
CA THR A 369 2.32 -5.81 10.34
C THR A 369 1.72 -7.11 9.81
N ARG A 370 0.98 -7.84 10.65
CA ARG A 370 0.24 -9.05 10.26
C ARG A 370 -0.85 -8.74 9.23
N LEU A 371 -1.60 -7.64 9.38
CA LEU A 371 -2.60 -7.21 8.40
C LEU A 371 -2.00 -7.04 6.99
N ASN A 372 -0.76 -6.56 6.88
CA ASN A 372 -0.10 -6.43 5.59
C ASN A 372 0.50 -7.76 5.10
N CYS A 373 1.09 -8.54 6.00
CA CYS A 373 1.91 -9.69 5.63
C CYS A 373 1.26 -11.07 5.77
N TYR A 374 -0.04 -11.15 6.05
CA TYR A 374 -0.72 -12.44 6.21
C TYR A 374 -0.67 -13.34 4.98
N ARG A 375 -0.56 -12.77 3.77
CA ARG A 375 -0.36 -13.51 2.50
C ARG A 375 1.10 -13.83 2.20
N GLY A 376 2.02 -13.42 3.06
CA GLY A 376 3.47 -13.51 2.88
C GLY A 376 4.12 -12.22 2.38
N THR A 377 5.45 -12.15 2.51
CA THR A 377 6.28 -10.96 2.22
C THR A 377 6.03 -10.35 0.85
N ALA A 378 5.88 -11.19 -0.19
CA ALA A 378 5.67 -10.74 -1.56
C ALA A 378 4.33 -10.02 -1.78
N SER A 379 3.42 -10.05 -0.80
CA SER A 379 2.08 -9.44 -0.86
C SER A 379 1.91 -8.20 0.03
N CYS A 380 2.90 -7.86 0.87
CA CYS A 380 2.72 -6.80 1.89
C CYS A 380 2.53 -5.40 1.32
N TRP A 381 2.89 -5.17 0.05
CA TRP A 381 2.88 -3.84 -0.57
C TRP A 381 1.51 -3.40 -1.11
N ALA A 382 0.52 -4.30 -1.19
CA ALA A 382 -0.73 -4.04 -1.92
C ALA A 382 -1.61 -2.90 -1.37
N MET A 383 -1.37 -2.48 -0.12
CA MET A 383 -2.06 -1.36 0.54
C MET A 383 -1.18 -0.10 0.63
N MET A 384 -0.02 -0.12 -0.03
CA MET A 384 1.03 0.85 0.22
C MET A 384 1.22 1.85 -0.93
N ALA A 385 1.32 3.13 -0.56
CA ALA A 385 1.80 4.23 -1.39
C ALA A 385 3.31 4.25 -1.54
N ASN A 386 4.08 3.56 -0.69
CA ASN A 386 5.46 3.15 -0.94
C ASN A 386 5.90 1.97 -0.10
N GLU A 387 7.20 1.70 0.01
CA GLU A 387 7.68 0.60 0.85
C GLU A 387 7.19 0.70 2.31
N TYR A 388 6.90 1.91 2.82
CA TYR A 388 6.60 2.19 4.23
C TYR A 388 5.23 2.81 4.51
N HIS A 389 4.66 3.55 3.55
CA HIS A 389 3.49 4.38 3.79
C HIS A 389 2.26 3.81 3.07
N PRO A 390 1.11 3.69 3.75
CA PRO A 390 -0.16 3.35 3.10
C PRO A 390 -0.66 4.50 2.23
N ASP A 391 -1.33 4.17 1.13
CA ASP A 391 -2.14 5.17 0.40
C ASP A 391 -3.49 5.40 1.11
N PHE A 392 -4.38 6.21 0.53
CA PHE A 392 -5.73 6.37 1.11
C PHE A 392 -6.48 5.07 1.28
N MET A 393 -6.38 4.13 0.33
CA MET A 393 -7.04 2.84 0.46
C MET A 393 -6.44 2.06 1.64
N GLY A 394 -5.12 2.04 1.78
CA GLY A 394 -4.44 1.42 2.92
C GLY A 394 -4.86 2.03 4.26
N HIS A 395 -4.90 3.36 4.37
CA HIS A 395 -5.39 4.05 5.56
C HIS A 395 -6.84 3.69 5.92
N ILE A 396 -7.72 3.62 4.92
CA ILE A 396 -9.13 3.27 5.12
C ILE A 396 -9.25 1.79 5.53
N ILE A 397 -8.50 0.87 4.93
CA ILE A 397 -8.49 -0.54 5.31
C ILE A 397 -7.97 -0.70 6.75
N MET A 398 -6.90 -0.01 7.12
CA MET A 398 -6.43 0.01 8.52
C MET A 398 -7.55 0.43 9.46
N ALA A 399 -8.25 1.52 9.16
CA ALA A 399 -9.37 1.99 9.98
C ALA A 399 -10.52 0.97 10.06
N GLU A 400 -10.91 0.36 8.93
CA GLU A 400 -11.94 -0.69 8.89
C GLU A 400 -11.57 -1.91 9.74
N MET A 401 -10.30 -2.28 9.76
CA MET A 401 -9.79 -3.43 10.53
C MET A 401 -9.54 -3.11 12.01
N ILE A 402 -9.31 -1.85 12.36
CA ILE A 402 -9.20 -1.38 13.76
C ILE A 402 -10.59 -1.16 14.38
N ALA A 403 -11.56 -0.64 13.63
CA ALA A 403 -12.89 -0.27 14.14
C ALA A 403 -13.58 -1.33 15.02
N PRO A 404 -13.48 -2.65 14.72
CA PRO A 404 -14.00 -3.73 15.55
C PRO A 404 -13.54 -3.73 17.00
N VAL A 405 -12.40 -3.09 17.32
CA VAL A 405 -11.87 -3.05 18.70
C VAL A 405 -12.84 -2.40 19.69
N LEU A 406 -13.67 -1.44 19.25
CA LEU A 406 -14.70 -0.81 20.10
C LEU A 406 -16.13 -1.26 19.76
N THR A 407 -16.39 -1.70 18.53
CA THR A 407 -17.74 -2.06 18.09
C THR A 407 -18.06 -3.54 18.28
N GLY A 408 -17.04 -4.40 18.37
CA GLY A 408 -17.18 -5.86 18.39
C GLY A 408 -17.68 -6.48 17.08
N ALA A 409 -17.93 -5.66 16.05
CA ALA A 409 -18.37 -6.15 14.75
C ALA A 409 -17.18 -6.77 14.02
N ASP A 410 -17.19 -8.07 13.76
CA ASP A 410 -16.12 -8.70 12.96
C ASP A 410 -16.06 -8.08 11.57
N ARG A 411 -14.83 -7.83 11.10
CA ARG A 411 -14.54 -7.34 9.75
C ARG A 411 -13.51 -8.27 9.13
N ARG A 412 -13.77 -8.67 7.90
CA ARG A 412 -12.87 -9.53 7.12
C ARG A 412 -12.37 -8.75 5.91
N TYR A 413 -11.13 -9.01 5.55
CA TYR A 413 -10.49 -8.45 4.35
C TYR A 413 -10.03 -9.60 3.45
N PRO A 414 -10.32 -9.57 2.13
CA PRO A 414 -10.82 -8.44 1.33
C PRO A 414 -12.35 -8.42 1.11
N GLU A 415 -13.15 -8.96 2.04
CA GLU A 415 -14.62 -9.14 1.91
C GLU A 415 -15.47 -7.86 1.93
#